data_AF-A0AAD9R9C0-F1
#
_entry.id   AF-A0AAD9R9C0-F1
#
_cell.length_a   1.000
_cell.length_b   1.000
_cell.length_c   1.000
_cell.angle_alpha   90.00
_cell.angle_beta   90.00
_cell.angle_gamma   90.00
#
_symmetry.space_group_name_H-M   'P 1'
#
loop_
_entity.id
_entity.type
_entity.pdbx_description
1 polymer ?
#
loop_
_entity_poly.entity_id
_entity_poly.type
_entity_poly.pdbx_seq_one_letter_code
_entity_poly.pdbx_strand_id
1 'polypeptide(L)'
;MWIPSHQGIAGNEQADKAAKSATEMNDSEESLSTPITTSEYRTWIKHRVQSKWNDWWNTCRPTKLHEIRDSAHENTLVIATRKEQCIITRLRIGHCNLTHNFLITKSEIP
;
A
#
# COMPACT_ATOMS: atom_id res chain seq x y z
N MET A 1 -37.78 33.04 -8.90
CA MET A 1 -37.73 34.50 -8.67
C MET A 1 -36.46 34.79 -7.90
N TRP A 2 -35.57 35.63 -8.43
CA TRP A 2 -34.30 36.00 -7.78
C TRP A 2 -34.47 37.33 -7.06
N ILE A 3 -33.91 37.44 -5.85
CA ILE A 3 -34.01 38.64 -5.02
C ILE A 3 -32.59 39.18 -4.80
N PRO A 4 -32.32 40.48 -5.03
CA PRO A 4 -31.01 41.07 -4.85
C PRO A 4 -30.55 41.03 -3.39
N SER A 5 -29.27 40.72 -3.15
CA SER A 5 -28.66 40.78 -1.82
C SER A 5 -28.35 42.24 -1.44
N HIS A 6 -28.28 42.51 -0.12
CA HIS A 6 -27.89 43.81 0.47
C HIS A 6 -28.80 45.02 0.17
N GLN A 7 -30.08 44.80 -0.10
CA GLN A 7 -31.10 45.86 -0.24
C GLN A 7 -31.85 46.17 1.07
N GLY A 8 -31.31 45.78 2.24
CA GLY A 8 -31.98 46.01 3.53
C GLY A 8 -33.25 45.16 3.75
N ILE A 9 -33.43 44.07 2.98
CA ILE A 9 -34.59 43.20 3.11
C ILE A 9 -34.43 42.36 4.38
N ALA A 10 -35.29 42.62 5.36
CA ALA A 10 -35.22 41.97 6.68
C ALA A 10 -35.15 40.43 6.62
N GLY A 11 -35.86 39.80 5.67
CA GLY A 11 -35.80 38.35 5.47
C GLY A 11 -34.44 37.85 4.98
N ASN A 12 -33.77 38.59 4.09
CA ASN A 12 -32.43 38.23 3.60
C ASN A 12 -31.39 38.44 4.70
N GLU A 13 -31.50 39.52 5.48
CA GLU A 13 -30.58 39.78 6.59
C GLU A 13 -30.70 38.75 7.71
N GLN A 14 -31.93 38.30 8.00
CA GLN A 14 -32.16 37.20 8.95
C GLN A 14 -31.56 35.89 8.43
N ALA A 15 -31.72 35.58 7.14
CA ALA A 15 -31.12 34.40 6.52
C ALA A 15 -29.58 34.47 6.54
N ASP A 16 -28.98 35.60 6.17
CA ASP A 16 -27.53 35.81 6.21
C ASP A 16 -26.99 35.72 7.64
N LYS A 17 -27.71 36.28 8.61
CA LYS A 17 -27.33 36.20 10.03
C LYS A 17 -27.41 34.77 10.56
N ALA A 18 -28.43 34.01 10.17
CA ALA A 18 -28.56 32.60 10.53
C ALA A 18 -27.44 31.77 9.89
N ALA A 19 -27.11 32.01 8.62
CA ALA A 19 -26.02 31.34 7.92
C ALA A 19 -24.66 31.64 8.57
N LYS A 20 -24.38 32.90 8.92
CA LYS A 20 -23.16 33.29 9.65
C LYS A 20 -23.10 32.68 11.04
N SER A 21 -24.23 32.65 11.76
CA SER A 21 -24.30 32.02 13.08
C SER A 21 -24.02 30.52 12.99
N ALA A 22 -24.50 29.84 11.94
CA ALA A 22 -24.22 28.42 11.72
C ALA A 22 -22.74 28.14 11.39
N THR A 23 -22.01 29.10 10.77
CA THR A 23 -20.56 28.98 10.56
C THR A 23 -19.72 29.33 11.80
N GLU A 24 -20.25 30.17 12.69
CA GLU A 24 -19.58 30.60 13.92
C GLU A 24 -19.86 29.66 15.10
N MET A 25 -20.98 28.93 15.04
CA MET A 25 -21.22 27.71 15.80
C MET A 25 -20.21 26.65 15.34
N ASN A 26 -18.98 26.81 15.80
CA ASN A 26 -18.08 25.70 15.98
C ASN A 26 -18.75 24.79 16.99
N ASP A 27 -19.59 23.87 16.50
CA ASP A 27 -19.92 22.63 17.18
C ASP A 27 -18.60 21.86 17.32
N SER A 28 -17.81 22.32 18.29
CA SER A 28 -16.99 21.47 19.12
C SER A 28 -17.83 20.26 19.48
N GLU A 29 -17.38 19.08 19.03
CA GLU A 29 -17.88 17.73 19.37
C GLU A 29 -18.73 16.97 18.33
N GLU A 30 -18.75 17.38 17.07
CA GLU A 30 -18.65 16.35 16.02
C GLU A 30 -17.27 16.46 15.39
N SER A 31 -16.29 15.93 16.12
CA SER A 31 -15.18 15.27 15.44
C SER A 31 -15.84 14.30 14.46
N LEU A 32 -16.02 14.74 13.22
CA LEU A 32 -16.21 13.91 12.04
C LEU A 32 -14.96 13.03 11.94
N SER A 33 -14.83 12.11 12.89
CA SER A 33 -13.98 10.95 12.82
C SER A 33 -14.64 10.13 11.73
N THR A 34 -14.38 10.51 10.48
CA THR A 34 -14.74 9.73 9.31
C THR A 34 -14.34 8.31 9.65
N PRO A 35 -15.31 7.38 9.83
CA PRO A 35 -14.99 6.06 10.32
C PRO A 35 -14.03 5.46 9.31
N ILE A 36 -12.82 5.09 9.77
CA ILE A 36 -11.82 4.44 8.92
C ILE A 36 -12.54 3.29 8.23
N THR A 37 -12.60 3.35 6.92
CA THR A 37 -13.33 2.36 6.14
C THR A 37 -12.64 1.01 6.32
N THR A 38 -13.42 -0.06 6.22
CA THR A 38 -12.84 -1.42 6.27
C THR A 38 -11.77 -1.64 5.19
N SER A 39 -11.85 -0.91 4.07
CA SER A 39 -10.85 -0.89 3.00
C SER A 39 -9.52 -0.30 3.46
N GLU A 40 -9.55 0.84 4.16
CA GLU A 40 -8.36 1.47 4.72
C GLU A 40 -7.71 0.60 5.78
N TYR A 41 -8.51 -0.02 6.66
CA TYR A 41 -7.97 -0.96 7.65
C TYR A 41 -7.30 -2.18 7.00
N ARG A 42 -7.91 -2.76 5.97
CA ARG A 42 -7.30 -3.86 5.19
C ARG A 42 -5.99 -3.43 4.53
N THR A 43 -5.96 -2.23 3.96
CA THR A 43 -4.77 -1.66 3.32
C THR A 43 -3.66 -1.43 4.34
N TRP A 44 -4.00 -0.87 5.50
CA TRP A 44 -3.09 -0.69 6.62
C TRP A 44 -2.49 -2.02 7.11
N ILE A 45 -3.32 -3.05 7.30
CA ILE A 45 -2.82 -4.40 7.65
C ILE A 45 -1.85 -4.92 6.59
N LYS A 46 -2.21 -4.83 5.31
CA LYS A 46 -1.35 -5.30 4.21
C LYS A 46 0.01 -4.59 4.24
N HIS A 47 0.03 -3.27 4.39
CA HIS A 47 1.28 -2.51 4.49
C HIS A 47 2.08 -2.91 5.73
N ARG A 48 1.42 -3.10 6.88
CA ARG A 48 2.09 -3.51 8.11
C ARG A 48 2.76 -4.88 7.98
N VAL A 49 2.08 -5.85 7.36
CA VAL A 49 2.62 -7.18 7.07
C VAL A 49 3.79 -7.10 6.09
N GLN A 50 3.66 -6.34 5.00
CA GLN A 50 4.73 -6.15 4.03
C GLN A 50 5.98 -5.51 4.65
N SER A 51 5.79 -4.48 5.49
CA SER A 51 6.88 -3.85 6.22
C SER A 51 7.60 -4.86 7.11
N LYS A 52 6.87 -5.65 7.91
CA LYS A 52 7.48 -6.69 8.76
C LYS A 52 8.28 -7.73 7.98
N TRP A 53 7.78 -8.13 6.82
CA TRP A 53 8.52 -9.04 5.94
C TRP A 53 9.75 -8.41 5.32
N ASN A 54 9.70 -7.13 4.95
CA ASN A 54 10.88 -6.42 4.45
C ASN A 54 11.92 -6.19 5.55
N ASP A 55 11.49 -5.89 6.78
CA ASP A 55 12.39 -5.81 7.94
C ASP A 55 13.11 -7.14 8.16
N TRP A 56 12.36 -8.25 8.10
CA TRP A 56 12.94 -9.59 8.18
C TRP A 56 13.89 -9.88 7.02
N TRP A 57 13.51 -9.54 5.78
CA TRP A 57 14.36 -9.71 4.60
C TRP A 57 15.71 -9.00 4.77
N ASN A 58 15.69 -7.75 5.20
CA ASN A 58 16.89 -6.94 5.39
C ASN A 58 17.79 -7.43 6.53
N THR A 59 17.25 -8.22 7.46
CA THR A 59 17.98 -8.71 8.64
C THR A 59 18.34 -10.18 8.58
N CYS A 60 17.71 -10.94 7.68
CA CYS A 60 18.00 -12.36 7.51
C CYS A 60 19.35 -12.57 6.81
N ARG A 61 19.86 -13.80 6.88
CA ARG A 61 21.12 -14.16 6.22
C ARG A 61 20.96 -13.94 4.70
N PRO A 62 21.89 -13.20 4.06
CA PRO A 62 21.87 -13.03 2.61
C PRO A 62 21.86 -14.38 1.90
N THR A 63 20.96 -14.49 0.93
CA THR A 63 20.83 -15.65 0.04
C THR A 63 21.08 -15.19 -1.40
N LYS A 64 21.33 -16.13 -2.33
CA LYS A 64 21.44 -15.80 -3.77
C LYS A 64 20.23 -15.01 -4.32
N LEU A 65 19.08 -15.10 -3.65
CA LEU A 65 17.90 -14.33 -4.02
C LEU A 65 18.05 -12.83 -3.72
N HIS A 66 18.86 -12.44 -2.72
CA HIS A 66 19.19 -11.05 -2.41
C HIS A 66 20.10 -10.41 -3.46
N GLU A 67 20.83 -11.21 -4.24
CA GLU A 67 21.66 -10.69 -5.34
C GLU A 67 20.81 -10.20 -6.52
N ILE A 68 19.56 -10.66 -6.60
CA ILE A 68 18.68 -10.41 -7.75
C ILE A 68 17.37 -9.69 -7.39
N ARG A 69 17.12 -9.46 -6.08
CA ARG A 69 15.92 -8.81 -5.55
C ARG A 69 16.27 -7.93 -4.35
N ASP A 70 15.68 -6.75 -4.32
CA ASP A 70 15.93 -5.73 -3.28
C ASP A 70 14.95 -5.85 -2.10
N SER A 71 13.82 -6.54 -2.28
CA SER A 71 12.82 -6.72 -1.22
C SER A 71 12.11 -8.07 -1.29
N ALA A 72 11.50 -8.47 -0.17
CA ALA A 72 10.71 -9.71 -0.10
C ALA A 72 9.56 -9.73 -1.12
N HIS A 73 8.94 -8.56 -1.36
CA HIS A 73 7.70 -8.41 -2.12
C HIS A 73 7.90 -7.96 -3.57
N GLU A 74 9.13 -7.90 -4.06
CA GLU A 74 9.42 -7.41 -5.41
C GLU A 74 8.80 -8.31 -6.50
N ASN A 75 7.71 -7.87 -7.13
CA ASN A 75 7.07 -8.60 -8.22
C ASN A 75 7.68 -8.22 -9.56
N THR A 76 8.87 -8.73 -9.88
CA THR A 76 9.57 -8.41 -11.14
C THR A 76 8.86 -8.91 -12.40
N LEU A 77 7.89 -9.83 -12.28
CA LEU A 77 7.27 -10.51 -13.42
C LEU A 77 5.75 -10.61 -13.27
N VAL A 78 5.07 -9.46 -13.32
CA VAL A 78 3.61 -9.36 -13.16
C VAL A 78 2.84 -10.12 -14.26
N ILE A 79 3.43 -10.31 -15.44
CA ILE A 79 2.77 -10.90 -16.62
C ILE A 79 3.02 -12.43 -16.73
N ALA A 80 3.85 -13.02 -15.87
CA ALA A 80 4.20 -14.44 -15.94
C ALA A 80 3.34 -15.30 -14.99
N THR A 81 3.04 -16.53 -15.40
CA THR A 81 2.43 -17.53 -14.52
C THR A 81 3.37 -17.87 -13.36
N ARG A 82 2.83 -18.42 -12.26
CA ARG A 82 3.65 -18.83 -11.12
C ARG A 82 4.75 -19.81 -11.50
N LYS A 83 4.47 -20.72 -12.45
CA LYS A 83 5.45 -21.70 -12.95
C LYS A 83 6.61 -21.01 -13.65
N GLU A 84 6.32 -20.07 -14.55
CA GLU A 84 7.35 -19.32 -15.28
C GLU A 84 8.20 -18.45 -14.36
N GLN A 85 7.58 -17.77 -13.39
CA GLN A 85 8.31 -17.00 -12.38
C GLN A 85 9.31 -17.88 -11.60
N CYS A 86 8.90 -19.08 -11.20
CA CYS A 86 9.79 -20.04 -10.52
C CYS A 86 10.95 -20.48 -11.43
N ILE A 87 10.68 -20.77 -12.71
CA ILE A 87 11.71 -21.14 -13.69
C ILE A 87 12.71 -20.00 -13.85
N ILE A 88 12.24 -18.78 -14.10
CA ILE A 88 13.10 -17.61 -14.30
C ILE A 88 13.92 -17.31 -13.04
N THR A 89 13.30 -17.35 -11.86
CA THR A 89 14.01 -17.12 -10.58
C THR A 89 15.13 -18.13 -10.41
N ARG A 90 14.86 -19.43 -10.64
CA ARG A 90 15.87 -20.50 -10.57
C ARG A 90 16.99 -20.27 -11.58
N LEU A 91 16.68 -19.88 -12.81
CA LEU A 91 17.70 -19.57 -13.82
C LEU A 91 18.57 -18.40 -13.38
N ARG A 92 17.98 -17.31 -12.86
CA ARG A 92 18.72 -16.12 -12.42
C ARG A 92 19.67 -16.38 -11.25
N ILE A 93 19.27 -17.20 -10.28
CA ILE A 93 20.15 -17.59 -9.15
C ILE A 93 21.04 -18.79 -9.48
N GLY A 94 21.01 -19.25 -10.74
CA GLY A 94 21.77 -20.41 -11.20
C GLY A 94 21.42 -21.68 -10.46
N HIS A 95 20.14 -21.94 -10.16
CA HIS A 95 19.61 -23.21 -9.62
C HIS A 95 19.05 -24.08 -10.75
N CYS A 96 19.93 -24.50 -11.66
CA CYS A 96 19.59 -25.36 -12.79
C CYS A 96 20.42 -26.65 -12.75
N ASN A 97 20.12 -27.59 -13.65
CA ASN A 97 20.85 -28.86 -13.70
C ASN A 97 22.35 -28.62 -13.87
N LEU A 98 22.76 -27.72 -14.76
CA LEU A 98 24.18 -27.45 -15.02
C LEU A 98 24.98 -27.09 -13.77
N THR A 99 24.41 -26.29 -12.87
CA THR A 99 25.10 -25.74 -11.69
C THR A 99 24.79 -26.47 -10.39
N HIS A 100 23.73 -27.28 -10.33
CA HIS A 100 23.29 -27.97 -9.09
C HIS A 100 23.21 -29.48 -9.25
N ASN A 101 23.52 -30.05 -10.42
CA ASN A 101 23.53 -31.50 -10.61
C ASN A 101 24.42 -32.19 -9.57
N PHE A 102 25.60 -31.63 -9.29
CA PHE A 102 26.52 -32.20 -8.30
C PHE A 102 25.92 -32.33 -6.89
N LEU A 103 25.02 -31.41 -6.49
CA LEU A 103 24.31 -31.49 -5.21
C LEU A 103 23.27 -32.63 -5.20
N ILE A 104 22.63 -32.88 -6.36
CA ILE A 104 21.62 -33.93 -6.52
C ILE A 104 22.28 -35.30 -6.59
N THR A 105 23.36 -35.42 -7.37
CA THR A 105 24.12 -36.67 -7.57
C THR A 105 25.11 -36.95 -6.45
N LYS A 106 25.32 -36.00 -5.52
CA LYS A 106 26.37 -36.03 -4.48
C LYS A 106 27.76 -36.28 -5.04
N SER A 107 28.01 -35.82 -6.27
CA SER A 107 29.33 -35.85 -6.88
C SER A 107 30.17 -34.67 -6.39
N GLU A 108 31.46 -34.68 -6.72
CA GLU A 108 32.36 -33.56 -6.42
C GLU A 108 31.88 -32.27 -7.08
N ILE A 109 32.24 -31.13 -6.46
CA ILE A 109 31.92 -29.81 -6.96
C ILE A 109 32.72 -29.60 -8.26
N PRO A 110 32.07 -29.28 -9.39
CA PRO A 110 32.76 -29.02 -10.65
C PRO A 110 33.60 -27.74 -10.61
#